data_AF-A0A7G6X4L4-F1
#
_entry.id   AF-A0A7G6X4L4-F1
#
_cell.length_a   1.000
_cell.length_b   1.000
_cell.length_c   1.000
_cell.angle_alpha   90.00
_cell.angle_beta   90.00
_cell.angle_gamma   90.00
#
_symmetry.space_group_name_H-M   'P 1'
#
loop_
_entity.id
_entity.type
_entity.pdbx_description
1 polymer ?
#
loop_
_entity_poly.entity_id
_entity_poly.type
_entity_poly.pdbx_seq_one_letter_code
_entity_poly.pdbx_strand_id
1 'polypeptide(L)'
;MTHPHSEALLRHFADLRDRSHGETAVTRAEKEQLFAATVELLDPVAKEVLDEVNADLLLGTGTVSATGLGSTPDGGLAAIWALSWTEQAEAGINPIAIRAHYGRGFHHPHLSGGTVGEWPLNVFTPEQALAELPTLRAIAAADLHNLVFEADYRIVPATMSEARS
;
A
#
# COMPACT_ATOMS: atom_id res chain seq x y z
N MET A 1 6.91 -16.59 -20.42
CA MET A 1 6.92 -16.32 -18.97
C MET A 1 5.76 -15.39 -18.69
N THR A 2 4.92 -15.72 -17.71
CA THR A 2 3.80 -14.85 -17.29
C THR A 2 4.38 -13.69 -16.47
N HIS A 3 3.84 -12.47 -16.61
CA HIS A 3 4.31 -11.33 -15.82
C HIS A 3 3.85 -11.46 -14.36
N PRO A 4 4.63 -11.02 -13.36
CA PRO A 4 4.29 -11.17 -11.94
C PRO A 4 2.88 -10.64 -11.56
N HIS A 5 2.45 -9.51 -12.13
CA HIS A 5 1.10 -8.97 -11.92
C HIS A 5 -0.01 -9.89 -12.46
N SER A 6 0.23 -10.53 -13.62
CA SER A 6 -0.71 -11.51 -14.16
C SER A 6 -0.77 -12.76 -13.28
N GLU A 7 0.35 -13.20 -12.72
CA GLU A 7 0.38 -14.33 -11.78
C GLU A 7 -0.37 -14.01 -10.49
N ALA A 8 -0.21 -12.80 -9.94
CA ALA A 8 -0.96 -12.33 -8.78
C ALA A 8 -2.48 -12.32 -9.04
N LEU A 9 -2.90 -11.79 -10.19
CA LEU A 9 -4.31 -11.80 -10.60
C LEU A 9 -4.86 -13.21 -10.80
N LEU A 10 -4.08 -14.11 -11.42
CA LEU A 10 -4.48 -15.50 -11.60
C LEU A 10 -4.65 -16.22 -10.25
N ARG A 11 -3.75 -15.98 -9.28
CA ARG A 11 -3.92 -16.47 -7.89
C ARG A 11 -5.20 -15.92 -7.26
N HIS A 12 -5.43 -14.61 -7.37
CA HIS A 12 -6.63 -13.97 -6.84
C HIS A 12 -7.93 -14.60 -7.40
N PHE A 13 -8.00 -14.80 -8.72
CA PHE A 13 -9.16 -15.40 -9.35
C PHE A 13 -9.31 -16.89 -9.04
N ALA A 14 -8.21 -17.62 -8.84
CA ALA A 14 -8.25 -19.01 -8.37
C ALA A 14 -8.86 -19.10 -6.96
N ASP A 15 -8.39 -18.27 -6.03
CA ASP A 15 -8.94 -18.20 -4.67
C ASP A 15 -10.44 -17.86 -4.70
N LEU A 16 -10.89 -16.97 -5.59
CA LEU A 16 -12.31 -16.61 -5.72
C LEU A 16 -13.14 -17.78 -6.25
N ARG A 17 -12.64 -18.47 -7.28
CA ARG A 17 -13.28 -19.66 -7.86
C ARG A 17 -13.45 -20.76 -6.81
N ASP A 18 -12.40 -20.99 -6.03
CA ASP A 18 -12.31 -22.11 -5.08
C ASP A 18 -12.83 -21.74 -3.68
N ARG A 19 -13.20 -20.46 -3.48
CA ARG A 19 -13.67 -19.86 -2.22
C ARG A 19 -12.65 -19.94 -1.08
N SER A 20 -11.38 -20.18 -1.39
CA SER A 20 -10.27 -20.24 -0.44
C SER A 20 -9.55 -18.88 -0.34
N HIS A 21 -8.42 -18.84 0.36
CA HIS A 21 -7.40 -17.81 0.26
C HIS A 21 -6.06 -18.47 0.58
N GLY A 22 -5.04 -18.27 -0.27
CA GLY A 22 -3.73 -18.87 -0.04
C GLY A 22 -3.78 -20.41 0.03
N GLU A 23 -4.53 -21.01 -0.88
CA GLU A 23 -4.76 -22.47 -1.03
C GLU A 23 -5.57 -23.14 0.10
N THR A 24 -5.32 -22.81 1.37
CA THR A 24 -5.85 -23.58 2.51
C THR A 24 -6.89 -22.86 3.36
N ALA A 25 -6.91 -21.52 3.41
CA ALA A 25 -7.82 -20.81 4.30
C ALA A 25 -9.23 -20.72 3.70
N VAL A 26 -10.24 -21.19 4.44
CA VAL A 26 -11.64 -21.20 3.97
C VAL A 26 -12.50 -20.31 4.84
N THR A 27 -12.33 -20.39 6.16
CA THR A 27 -13.07 -19.58 7.13
C THR A 27 -12.53 -18.16 7.21
N ARG A 28 -13.36 -17.20 7.65
CA ARG A 28 -12.93 -15.81 7.85
C ARG A 28 -11.73 -15.71 8.79
N ALA A 29 -11.73 -16.46 9.89
CA ALA A 29 -10.66 -16.43 10.87
C ALA A 29 -9.32 -16.91 10.29
N GLU A 30 -9.31 -17.99 9.49
CA GLU A 30 -8.10 -18.45 8.80
C GLU A 30 -7.60 -17.42 7.79
N LYS A 31 -8.51 -16.78 7.05
CA LYS A 31 -8.17 -15.73 6.08
C LYS A 31 -7.59 -14.49 6.76
N GLU A 32 -8.11 -14.11 7.93
CA GLU A 32 -7.57 -13.01 8.73
C GLU A 32 -6.19 -13.33 9.32
N GLN A 33 -5.93 -14.58 9.72
CA GLN A 33 -4.60 -15.02 10.14
C GLN A 33 -3.59 -14.96 8.99
N LEU A 34 -3.98 -15.40 7.79
CA LEU A 34 -3.15 -15.23 6.60
C LEU A 34 -2.90 -13.76 6.29
N PHE A 35 -3.94 -12.93 6.36
CA PHE A 35 -3.80 -11.49 6.12
C PHE A 35 -2.83 -10.83 7.12
N ALA A 36 -2.85 -11.24 8.39
CA ALA A 36 -1.87 -10.79 9.37
C ALA A 36 -0.43 -11.14 8.96
N ALA A 37 -0.20 -12.37 8.50
CA ALA A 37 1.11 -12.78 7.99
C ALA A 37 1.50 -12.01 6.70
N THR A 38 0.53 -11.74 5.82
CA THR A 38 0.75 -10.92 4.62
C THR A 38 1.20 -9.49 4.97
N VAL A 39 0.63 -8.88 6.01
CA VAL A 39 1.04 -7.55 6.47
C VAL A 39 2.50 -7.53 6.91
N GLU A 40 2.96 -8.54 7.65
CA GLU A 40 4.37 -8.67 8.06
C GLU A 40 5.31 -8.83 6.86
N LEU A 41 4.88 -9.56 5.81
CA LEU A 41 5.65 -9.71 4.57
C LEU A 41 5.76 -8.39 3.78
N LEU A 42 4.70 -7.58 3.81
CA LEU A 42 4.65 -6.30 3.09
C LEU A 42 5.39 -5.17 3.82
N ASP A 43 5.51 -5.23 5.15
CA ASP A 43 6.08 -4.14 5.95
C ASP A 43 7.44 -3.62 5.45
N PRO A 44 8.46 -4.47 5.20
CA PRO A 44 9.73 -3.98 4.67
C PRO A 44 9.60 -3.39 3.26
N VAL A 45 8.74 -3.95 2.41
CA VAL A 45 8.56 -3.53 1.01
C VAL A 45 7.82 -2.20 0.92
N ALA A 46 6.78 -1.99 1.74
CA ALA A 46 6.05 -0.74 1.80
C ALA A 46 6.92 0.40 2.34
N LYS A 47 7.74 0.14 3.36
CA LYS A 47 8.71 1.11 3.89
C LYS A 47 9.75 1.48 2.85
N GLU A 48 10.32 0.51 2.13
CA GLU A 48 11.27 0.76 1.04
C GLU A 48 10.67 1.72 0.00
N VAL A 49 9.45 1.48 -0.47
CA VAL A 49 8.78 2.36 -1.44
C VAL A 49 8.56 3.77 -0.90
N LEU A 50 8.15 3.92 0.36
CA LEU A 50 7.96 5.24 0.95
C LEU A 50 9.30 5.95 1.18
N ASP A 51 10.37 5.22 1.53
CA ASP A 51 11.71 5.77 1.66
C ASP A 51 12.28 6.23 0.31
N GLU A 52 11.99 5.52 -0.79
CA GLU A 52 12.32 5.95 -2.16
C GLU A 52 11.64 7.29 -2.49
N VAL A 53 10.33 7.39 -2.26
CA VAL A 53 9.57 8.63 -2.47
C VAL A 53 10.11 9.77 -1.59
N ASN A 54 10.43 9.47 -0.33
CA ASN A 54 11.00 10.43 0.59
C ASN A 54 12.35 10.97 0.10
N ALA A 55 13.25 10.09 -0.33
CA ALA A 55 14.57 10.45 -0.82
C ALA A 55 14.49 11.29 -2.11
N ASP A 56 13.69 10.84 -3.08
CA ASP A 56 13.67 11.41 -4.43
C ASP A 56 12.82 12.69 -4.52
N LEU A 57 11.67 12.73 -3.84
CA LEU A 57 10.69 13.80 -3.99
C LEU A 57 10.57 14.73 -2.78
N LEU A 58 10.83 14.21 -1.58
CA LEU A 58 10.76 14.98 -0.34
C LEU A 58 12.14 15.38 0.20
N LEU A 59 13.22 15.05 -0.51
CA LEU A 59 14.60 15.38 -0.14
C LEU A 59 15.01 14.86 1.26
N GLY A 60 14.40 13.75 1.68
CA GLY A 60 14.66 13.11 2.97
C GLY A 60 14.06 13.85 4.18
N THR A 61 13.15 14.81 3.98
CA THR A 61 12.50 15.54 5.09
C THR A 61 11.25 14.83 5.63
N GLY A 62 10.74 13.84 4.90
CA GLY A 62 9.57 13.07 5.28
C GLY A 62 9.85 12.02 6.35
N THR A 63 8.78 11.63 7.06
CA THR A 63 8.79 10.59 8.09
C THR A 63 7.86 9.45 7.69
N VAL A 64 8.42 8.24 7.59
CA VAL A 64 7.64 7.01 7.39
C VAL A 64 7.10 6.52 8.73
N SER A 65 5.82 6.16 8.75
CA SER A 65 5.15 5.55 9.91
C SER A 65 4.34 4.32 9.46
N ALA A 66 4.12 3.40 10.40
CA ALA A 66 3.29 2.22 10.17
C ALA A 66 2.37 2.00 11.37
N THR A 67 1.10 1.71 11.13
CA THR A 67 0.12 1.45 12.20
C THR A 67 0.24 0.04 12.79
N GLY A 68 0.88 -0.88 12.05
CA GLY A 68 0.67 -2.31 12.24
C GLY A 68 -0.76 -2.73 11.90
N LEU A 69 -1.06 -4.01 12.09
CA LEU A 69 -2.42 -4.55 11.90
C LEU A 69 -3.36 -4.09 13.02
N GLY A 70 -4.49 -3.51 12.66
CA GLY A 70 -5.53 -3.07 13.59
C GLY A 70 -6.93 -3.26 13.04
N SER A 71 -7.92 -3.23 13.94
CA SER A 71 -9.34 -3.30 13.56
C SER A 71 -9.82 -1.98 12.96
N THR A 72 -10.68 -2.07 11.95
CA THR A 72 -11.31 -0.91 11.31
C THR A 72 -12.75 -0.71 11.80
N PRO A 73 -13.32 0.51 11.70
CA PRO A 73 -14.67 0.81 12.20
C PRO A 73 -15.79 -0.03 11.56
N ASP A 74 -15.60 -0.53 10.35
CA ASP A 74 -16.53 -1.43 9.66
C ASP A 74 -16.43 -2.90 10.14
N GLY A 75 -15.58 -3.18 11.14
CA GLY A 75 -15.33 -4.51 11.68
C GLY A 75 -14.38 -5.35 10.82
N GLY A 76 -13.60 -4.73 9.95
CA GLY A 76 -12.51 -5.36 9.20
C GLY A 76 -11.16 -5.21 9.90
N LEU A 77 -10.10 -5.46 9.13
CA LEU A 77 -8.71 -5.28 9.54
C LEU A 77 -7.97 -4.40 8.53
N ALA A 78 -6.99 -3.63 8.98
CA ALA A 78 -6.10 -2.89 8.09
C ALA A 78 -4.72 -2.68 8.72
N ALA A 79 -3.73 -2.48 7.84
CA ALA A 79 -2.44 -1.91 8.16
C ALA A 79 -2.16 -0.78 7.17
N ILE A 80 -1.63 0.32 7.69
CA ILE A 80 -1.32 1.52 6.91
C ILE A 80 0.14 1.87 7.10
N TRP A 81 0.84 2.08 5.98
CA TRP A 81 2.14 2.74 5.92
C TRP A 81 1.94 4.13 5.36
N ALA A 82 2.46 5.14 6.03
CA ALA A 82 2.24 6.53 5.65
C ALA A 82 3.54 7.32 5.62
N LEU A 83 3.65 8.24 4.67
CA LEU A 83 4.75 9.21 4.55
C LEU A 83 4.19 10.62 4.72
N SER A 84 4.61 11.28 5.80
CA SER A 84 4.23 12.65 6.14
C SER A 84 5.43 13.60 6.04
N TRP A 85 5.19 14.86 5.74
CA TRP A 85 6.22 15.92 5.76
C TRP A 85 5.59 17.29 6.09
N THR A 86 6.44 18.27 6.39
CA THR A 86 6.00 19.57 6.96
C THR A 86 5.02 20.32 6.06
N GLU A 87 5.35 20.50 4.78
CA GLU A 87 4.54 21.28 3.83
C GLU A 87 3.13 20.67 3.64
N GLN A 88 3.03 19.33 3.62
CA GLN A 88 1.75 18.62 3.57
C GLN A 88 0.96 18.75 4.87
N ALA A 89 1.62 18.63 6.02
CA ALA A 89 0.97 18.74 7.32
C ALA A 89 0.46 20.17 7.59
N GLU A 90 1.24 21.19 7.25
CA GLU A 90 0.86 22.60 7.40
C GLU A 90 -0.29 22.99 6.46
N ALA A 91 -0.39 22.34 5.29
CA ALA A 91 -1.53 22.49 4.38
C ALA A 91 -2.79 21.74 4.84
N GLY A 92 -2.72 20.93 5.91
CA GLY A 92 -3.85 20.14 6.41
C GLY A 92 -4.28 19.00 5.49
N ILE A 93 -3.39 18.57 4.59
CA ILE A 93 -3.63 17.47 3.63
C ILE A 93 -3.34 16.14 4.33
N ASN A 94 -3.80 15.01 3.80
CA ASN A 94 -3.42 13.68 4.33
C ASN A 94 -2.00 13.29 3.86
N PRO A 95 -1.29 12.40 4.59
CA PRO A 95 -0.04 11.85 4.09
C PRO A 95 -0.26 10.95 2.87
N ILE A 96 0.82 10.65 2.14
CA ILE A 96 0.82 9.52 1.21
C ILE A 96 0.56 8.26 2.03
N ALA A 97 -0.35 7.41 1.59
CA ALA A 97 -0.70 6.18 2.27
C ALA A 97 -0.63 4.97 1.34
N ILE A 98 -0.05 3.89 1.83
CA ILE A 98 -0.22 2.54 1.32
C ILE A 98 -1.04 1.79 2.36
N ARG A 99 -2.18 1.23 1.95
CA ARG A 99 -3.10 0.51 2.84
C ARG A 99 -3.28 -0.93 2.38
N ALA A 100 -2.93 -1.87 3.24
CA ALA A 100 -3.43 -3.24 3.16
C ALA A 100 -4.69 -3.34 4.02
N HIS A 101 -5.81 -3.82 3.48
CA HIS A 101 -7.05 -3.93 4.26
C HIS A 101 -7.91 -5.11 3.86
N TYR A 102 -8.63 -5.64 4.85
CA TYR A 102 -9.57 -6.74 4.72
C TYR A 102 -10.91 -6.37 5.33
N GLY A 103 -11.74 -5.66 4.55
CA GLY A 103 -13.08 -5.23 4.96
C GLY A 103 -13.98 -6.41 5.36
N ARG A 104 -14.96 -6.16 6.23
CA ARG A 104 -15.85 -7.20 6.78
C ARG A 104 -16.61 -7.98 5.71
N GLY A 105 -17.00 -7.31 4.62
CA GLY A 105 -17.74 -7.90 3.51
C GLY A 105 -16.87 -8.48 2.40
N PHE A 106 -15.55 -8.38 2.49
CA PHE A 106 -14.65 -8.77 1.40
C PHE A 106 -14.37 -10.27 1.44
N HIS A 107 -14.23 -10.85 0.25
CA HIS A 107 -13.75 -12.23 0.12
C HIS A 107 -12.26 -12.32 0.40
N HIS A 108 -11.47 -11.36 -0.09
CA HIS A 108 -10.00 -11.28 0.04
C HIS A 108 -9.55 -9.88 0.48
N PRO A 109 -8.35 -9.75 1.05
CA PRO A 109 -7.75 -8.45 1.31
C PRO A 109 -7.34 -7.73 0.01
N HIS A 110 -7.13 -6.42 0.12
CA HIS A 110 -6.72 -5.54 -0.98
C HIS A 110 -5.63 -4.56 -0.55
N LEU A 111 -4.92 -4.05 -1.56
CA LEU A 111 -4.04 -2.88 -1.45
C LEU A 111 -4.76 -1.66 -2.02
N SER A 112 -4.58 -0.50 -1.39
CA SER A 112 -5.06 0.78 -1.92
C SER A 112 -4.15 1.93 -1.51
N GLY A 113 -4.34 3.10 -2.13
CA GLY A 113 -3.77 4.37 -1.65
C GLY A 113 -4.73 5.12 -0.74
N GLY A 114 -4.36 6.33 -0.33
CA GLY A 114 -5.28 7.28 0.32
C GLY A 114 -6.35 7.82 -0.64
N THR A 115 -5.99 7.97 -1.91
CA THR A 115 -6.82 8.59 -2.97
C THR A 115 -7.05 7.70 -4.19
N VAL A 116 -6.38 6.54 -4.27
CA VAL A 116 -6.51 5.58 -5.37
C VAL A 116 -7.13 4.27 -4.92
N GLY A 117 -7.83 3.62 -5.85
CA GLY A 117 -8.69 2.46 -5.60
C GLY A 117 -7.94 1.15 -5.30
N GLU A 118 -8.57 0.04 -5.68
CA GLU A 118 -8.23 -1.27 -5.15
C GLU A 118 -7.36 -2.12 -6.08
N TRP A 119 -6.34 -2.75 -5.51
CA TRP A 119 -5.55 -3.83 -6.09
C TRP A 119 -5.77 -5.11 -5.28
N PRO A 120 -5.82 -6.30 -5.92
CA PRO A 120 -5.93 -7.56 -5.21
C PRO A 120 -4.68 -7.80 -4.35
N LEU A 121 -4.84 -8.41 -3.17
CA LEU A 121 -3.73 -8.80 -2.31
C LEU A 121 -3.71 -10.32 -2.08
N ASN A 122 -2.88 -11.02 -2.86
CA ASN A 122 -2.65 -12.47 -2.74
C ASN A 122 -1.13 -12.74 -2.66
N VAL A 123 -0.56 -12.31 -1.53
CA VAL A 123 0.86 -12.41 -1.17
C VAL A 123 0.99 -13.31 0.05
N PHE A 124 1.76 -14.38 -0.11
CA PHE A 124 1.94 -15.43 0.90
C PHE A 124 3.42 -15.80 1.12
N THR A 125 4.34 -15.17 0.38
CA THR A 125 5.79 -15.42 0.45
C THR A 125 6.57 -14.11 0.31
N PRO A 126 7.83 -14.04 0.80
CA PRO A 126 8.68 -12.86 0.61
C PRO A 126 8.90 -12.50 -0.86
N GLU A 127 9.05 -13.49 -1.75
CA GLU A 127 9.24 -13.27 -3.18
C GLU A 127 8.01 -12.63 -3.81
N GLN A 128 6.80 -13.03 -3.39
CA GLN A 128 5.56 -12.40 -3.83
C GLN A 128 5.42 -10.99 -3.29
N ALA A 129 5.86 -10.72 -2.06
CA ALA A 129 5.85 -9.37 -1.50
C ALA A 129 6.78 -8.43 -2.28
N LEU A 130 8.00 -8.88 -2.59
CA LEU A 130 8.94 -8.13 -3.44
C LEU A 130 8.38 -7.90 -4.85
N ALA A 131 7.63 -8.86 -5.39
CA ALA A 131 6.97 -8.69 -6.68
C ALA A 131 5.89 -7.59 -6.69
N GLU A 132 5.41 -7.14 -5.53
CA GLU A 132 4.47 -6.01 -5.42
C GLU A 132 5.16 -4.63 -5.47
N LEU A 133 6.49 -4.55 -5.48
CA LEU A 133 7.22 -3.28 -5.57
C LEU A 133 6.66 -2.33 -6.65
N PRO A 134 6.42 -2.77 -7.91
CA PRO A 134 5.86 -1.88 -8.93
C PRO A 134 4.43 -1.42 -8.59
N THR A 135 3.61 -2.28 -7.99
CA THR A 135 2.25 -1.93 -7.54
C THR A 135 2.29 -0.87 -6.44
N LEU A 136 3.11 -1.08 -5.41
CA LEU A 136 3.24 -0.18 -4.28
C LEU A 136 3.80 1.18 -4.70
N ARG A 137 4.79 1.21 -5.61
CA ARG A 137 5.29 2.45 -6.21
C ARG A 137 4.21 3.19 -6.98
N ALA A 138 3.40 2.47 -7.76
CA ALA A 138 2.29 3.06 -8.50
C ALA A 138 1.23 3.64 -7.56
N ILE A 139 0.92 2.95 -6.45
CA ILE A 139 0.03 3.46 -5.40
C ILE A 139 0.59 4.76 -4.82
N ALA A 140 1.82 4.76 -4.31
CA ALA A 140 2.42 5.92 -3.66
C ALA A 140 2.55 7.13 -4.61
N ALA A 141 2.97 6.89 -5.86
CA ALA A 141 3.09 7.95 -6.87
C ALA A 141 1.74 8.54 -7.25
N ALA A 142 0.72 7.71 -7.45
CA ALA A 142 -0.62 8.17 -7.79
C ALA A 142 -1.27 8.91 -6.60
N ASP A 143 -0.99 8.47 -5.37
CA ASP A 143 -1.47 9.12 -4.17
C ASP A 143 -0.88 10.53 -4.04
N LEU A 144 0.45 10.67 -4.13
CA LEU A 144 1.11 11.98 -4.13
C LEU A 144 0.60 12.90 -5.23
N HIS A 145 0.45 12.39 -6.45
CA HIS A 145 -0.09 13.14 -7.59
C HIS A 145 -1.48 13.70 -7.28
N ASN A 146 -2.33 12.93 -6.60
CA ASN A 146 -3.66 13.38 -6.25
C ASN A 146 -3.65 14.41 -5.10
N LEU A 147 -2.80 14.21 -4.08
CA LEU A 147 -2.66 15.15 -2.96
C LEU A 147 -2.19 16.54 -3.43
N VAL A 148 -1.40 16.63 -4.50
CA VAL A 148 -1.02 17.90 -5.12
C VAL A 148 -2.23 18.73 -5.57
N PHE A 149 -3.35 18.11 -5.98
CA PHE A 149 -4.57 18.85 -6.34
C PHE A 149 -5.34 19.41 -5.13
N GLU A 150 -5.08 18.90 -3.92
CA GLU A 150 -5.65 19.46 -2.69
C GLU A 150 -4.91 20.73 -2.24
N ALA A 151 -3.71 20.99 -2.80
CA ALA A 151 -3.02 22.28 -2.70
C ALA A 151 -2.38 22.69 -4.03
N ASP A 152 -1.06 22.53 -4.15
CA ASP A 152 -0.26 22.93 -5.30
C ASP A 152 1.08 22.18 -5.29
N TYR A 153 1.80 22.13 -6.42
CA TYR A 153 3.04 21.36 -6.57
C TYR A 153 4.13 21.71 -5.53
N ARG A 154 4.06 22.92 -4.96
CA ARG A 154 4.95 23.41 -3.91
C ARG A 154 4.93 22.59 -2.63
N ILE A 155 3.93 21.72 -2.43
CA ILE A 155 3.97 20.75 -1.33
C ILE A 155 5.04 19.67 -1.56
N VAL A 156 5.64 19.55 -2.75
CA VAL A 156 6.70 18.57 -3.04
C VAL A 156 8.07 19.28 -3.05
N PRO A 157 8.92 19.09 -2.01
CA PRO A 157 10.18 19.82 -1.87
C PRO A 157 11.10 19.81 -3.10
N ALA A 158 11.22 18.67 -3.79
CA ALA A 158 12.08 18.53 -4.97
C ALA A 158 11.69 19.45 -6.14
N THR A 159 10.43 19.94 -6.18
CA THR A 159 9.98 20.88 -7.24
C THR A 159 10.44 22.32 -6.99
N MET A 160 10.83 22.64 -5.76
CA MET A 160 11.26 23.98 -5.34
C MET A 160 12.78 24.09 -5.22
N SER A 161 13.50 22.97 -5.14
CA SER A 161 14.96 22.99 -5.25
C SER A 161 15.36 23.24 -6.70
N GLU A 162 16.19 24.26 -6.96
CA GLU A 162 16.79 24.42 -8.29
C GLU A 162 17.49 23.12 -8.67
N ALA A 163 17.07 22.55 -9.80
CA ALA A 163 17.47 21.23 -10.26
C ALA A 163 19.00 21.07 -10.20
N ARG A 164 19.48 20.04 -9.50
CA ARG A 164 20.76 19.44 -9.86
C ARG A 164 20.60 18.90 -11.29
N SER A 165 21.03 19.71 -12.24
CA SER A 165 21.28 19.32 -13.63
C SER A 165 22.61 18.58 -13.73
#